data_AF-A0A934EB60-F1
#
_entry.id   AF-A0A934EB60-F1
#
_cell.length_a   1.000
_cell.length_b   1.000
_cell.length_c   1.000
_cell.angle_alpha   90.00
_cell.angle_beta   90.00
_cell.angle_gamma   90.00
#
_symmetry.space_group_name_H-M   'P 1'
#
loop_
_entity.id
_entity.type
_entity.pdbx_description
1 polymer ?
#
loop_
_entity_poly.entity_id
_entity_poly.type
_entity_poly.pdbx_seq_one_letter_code
_entity_poly.pdbx_strand_id
1 'polypeptide(L)'
;MNTLVRPLLTEKTLVLAGTGWYTFKVKKSARKESVSSEIENAYKVKITQARSVSMHGKARRFGKKQSPKLMPDWKKIMVRVAKGQTIDAFDVSAKEEAK
;
A
#
# COMPACT_ATOMS: atom_id res chain seq x y z
N MET A 1 9.95 14.97 2.22
CA MET A 1 9.78 14.25 0.93
C MET A 1 8.84 13.07 1.16
N ASN A 2 7.60 13.14 0.65
CA ASN A 2 6.56 12.13 0.91
C ASN A 2 6.67 10.96 -0.08
N THR A 3 7.00 9.78 0.41
CA THR A 3 7.19 8.55 -0.40
C THR A 3 5.95 7.66 -0.34
N LEU A 4 5.26 7.68 0.80
CA LEU A 4 4.00 6.97 1.02
C LEU A 4 2.84 7.67 0.30
N VAL A 5 2.05 6.91 -0.48
CA VAL A 5 0.87 7.45 -1.18
C VAL A 5 -0.40 7.04 -0.46
N ARG A 6 -0.62 5.73 -0.22
CA ARG A 6 -1.80 5.23 0.50
C ARG A 6 -1.70 3.72 0.84
N PRO A 7 -2.45 3.24 1.85
CA PRO A 7 -2.73 1.81 2.00
C PRO A 7 -3.52 1.27 0.79
N LEU A 8 -3.28 0.01 0.45
CA LEU A 8 -3.97 -0.68 -0.64
C LEU A 8 -4.96 -1.70 -0.04
N LEU A 9 -6.24 -1.35 -0.03
CA LEU A 9 -7.32 -2.23 0.39
C LEU A 9 -7.91 -2.96 -0.82
N THR A 10 -7.83 -4.27 -0.77
CA THR A 10 -8.39 -5.27 -1.70
C THR A 10 -8.67 -6.54 -0.89
N GLU A 11 -9.55 -7.42 -1.36
CA GLU A 11 -9.85 -8.69 -0.70
C GLU A 11 -8.58 -9.46 -0.32
N LYS A 12 -7.65 -9.61 -1.28
CA LYS A 12 -6.37 -10.28 -1.08
C LYS A 12 -5.51 -9.64 0.01
N THR A 13 -5.47 -8.30 0.06
CA THR A 13 -4.64 -7.60 1.06
C THR A 13 -5.25 -7.66 2.45
N LEU A 14 -6.57 -7.75 2.57
CA LEU A 14 -7.24 -7.97 3.86
C LEU A 14 -6.95 -9.37 4.41
N VAL A 15 -7.01 -10.40 3.55
CA VAL A 15 -6.60 -11.76 3.91
C VAL A 15 -5.13 -11.79 4.35
N LEU A 16 -4.25 -11.09 3.63
CA LEU A 16 -2.84 -10.98 4.00
C LEU A 16 -2.62 -10.20 5.30
N ALA A 17 -3.44 -9.19 5.59
CA ALA A 17 -3.35 -8.44 6.84
C ALA A 17 -3.58 -9.34 8.06
N GLY A 18 -4.49 -10.32 7.97
CA GLY A 18 -4.69 -11.35 9.00
C GLY A 18 -3.45 -12.22 9.27
N THR A 19 -2.50 -12.28 8.32
CA THR A 19 -1.21 -12.97 8.48
C THR A 19 -0.06 -12.04 8.86
N GLY A 20 -0.34 -10.76 9.13
CA GLY A 20 0.64 -9.73 9.48
C GLY A 20 1.33 -9.06 8.28
N TRP A 21 0.81 -9.25 7.07
CA TRP A 21 1.31 -8.63 5.84
C TRP A 21 0.43 -7.47 5.39
N TYR A 22 1.00 -6.28 5.34
CA TYR A 22 0.31 -5.06 4.95
C TYR A 22 0.84 -4.52 3.63
N THR A 23 -0.04 -3.96 2.80
CA THR A 23 0.31 -3.56 1.43
C THR A 23 0.05 -2.08 1.18
N PHE A 24 1.07 -1.38 0.71
CA PHE A 24 1.02 0.05 0.43
C PHE A 24 1.28 0.34 -1.04
N LYS A 25 0.57 1.33 -1.57
CA LYS A 25 0.88 1.97 -2.84
C LYS A 25 1.86 3.11 -2.57
N VAL A 26 2.98 3.09 -3.27
CA VAL A 26 4.04 4.10 -3.17
C VAL A 26 4.44 4.62 -4.55
N LYS A 27 5.21 5.71 -4.57
CA LYS A 27 5.80 6.27 -5.80
C LYS A 27 6.78 5.26 -6.43
N LYS A 28 6.89 5.26 -7.77
CA LYS A 28 7.79 4.35 -8.51
C LYS A 28 9.25 4.50 -8.08
N SER A 29 9.70 5.73 -7.79
CA SER A 29 11.06 6.06 -7.35
C SER A 29 11.39 5.60 -5.92
N ALA A 30 10.39 5.17 -5.13
CA ALA A 30 10.56 4.81 -3.74
C ALA A 30 11.49 3.60 -3.54
N ARG A 31 12.45 3.72 -2.61
CA ARG A 31 13.26 2.59 -2.12
C ARG A 31 12.55 1.90 -0.95
N LYS A 32 12.76 0.59 -0.82
CA LYS A 32 12.12 -0.24 0.22
C LYS A 32 12.51 0.20 1.64
N GLU A 33 13.76 0.61 1.85
CA GLU A 33 14.29 1.06 3.14
C GLU A 33 13.60 2.34 3.62
N SER A 34 13.60 3.39 2.79
CA SER A 34 12.96 4.66 3.13
C SER A 34 11.48 4.51 3.44
N VAL A 35 10.76 3.71 2.64
CA VAL A 35 9.33 3.45 2.88
C VAL A 35 9.12 2.67 4.17
N SER A 36 9.99 1.70 4.48
CA SER A 36 9.86 0.93 5.72
C SER A 36 10.01 1.84 6.92
N SER A 37 11.04 2.70 6.96
CA SER A 37 11.23 3.66 8.05
C SER A 37 10.06 4.66 8.15
N GLU A 38 9.52 5.13 7.02
CA GLU A 38 8.36 6.03 7.00
C GLU A 38 7.11 5.36 7.57
N ILE A 39 6.89 4.07 7.28
CA ILE A 39 5.78 3.27 7.85
C ILE A 39 6.00 2.99 9.34
N GLU A 40 7.22 2.61 9.76
CA GLU A 40 7.54 2.40 11.18
C GLU A 40 7.23 3.66 12.00
N ASN A 41 7.62 4.84 11.49
CA ASN A 41 7.38 6.11 12.15
C ASN A 41 5.90 6.53 12.13
N ALA A 42 5.21 6.34 10.99
CA ALA A 42 3.82 6.77 10.82
C ALA A 42 2.84 5.92 11.66
N TYR A 43 3.10 4.61 11.77
CA TYR A 43 2.20 3.68 12.46
C TYR A 43 2.76 3.16 13.79
N LYS A 44 3.97 3.59 14.19
CA LYS A 44 4.65 3.17 15.43
C LYS A 44 4.75 1.64 15.57
N VAL A 45 5.00 0.96 14.44
CA VAL A 45 5.16 -0.49 14.37
C VAL A 45 6.58 -0.87 14.01
N LYS A 46 6.95 -2.13 14.26
CA LYS A 46 8.24 -2.71 13.89
C LYS A 46 8.08 -3.60 12.66
N ILE A 47 8.86 -3.33 11.62
CA ILE A 47 8.85 -4.11 10.37
C ILE A 47 9.93 -5.19 10.45
N THR A 48 9.55 -6.43 10.14
CA THR A 48 10.46 -7.59 10.09
C THR A 48 10.95 -7.86 8.67
N GLN A 49 10.10 -7.63 7.66
CA GLN A 49 10.44 -7.88 6.26
C GLN A 49 9.70 -6.90 5.35
N ALA A 50 10.37 -6.43 4.29
CA ALA A 50 9.76 -5.62 3.24
C ALA A 50 10.02 -6.23 1.86
N ARG A 51 8.98 -6.27 1.01
CA ARG A 51 9.02 -6.73 -0.38
C ARG A 51 8.43 -5.66 -1.28
N SER A 52 9.02 -5.45 -2.46
CA SER A 52 8.55 -4.46 -3.43
C SER A 52 8.24 -5.11 -4.77
N VAL A 53 7.23 -4.59 -5.46
CA VAL A 53 6.81 -5.01 -6.79
C VAL A 53 6.54 -3.77 -7.63
N SER A 54 7.14 -3.69 -8.82
CA SER A 54 6.85 -2.62 -9.77
C SER A 54 5.57 -2.93 -10.53
N MET A 55 4.64 -1.98 -10.57
CA MET A 55 3.36 -2.11 -11.26
C MET A 55 3.34 -1.16 -12.46
N HIS A 56 3.35 -1.73 -13.66
CA HIS A 56 3.16 -0.93 -14.87
C HIS A 56 1.72 -0.42 -14.98
N GLY A 57 1.58 0.82 -15.41
CA GLY A 57 0.31 1.42 -15.72
C GLY A 57 -0.34 0.75 -16.92
N LYS A 58 -1.63 0.40 -16.79
CA LYS A 58 -2.41 -0.16 -17.89
C LYS A 58 -2.76 0.95 -18.88
N ALA A 59 -2.60 0.72 -20.18
CA ALA A 59 -3.17 1.57 -21.21
C ALA A 59 -4.70 1.49 -21.13
N ARG A 60 -5.37 2.64 -20.96
CA ARG A 60 -6.83 2.74 -20.93
C ARG A 60 -7.26 3.87 -21.85
N ARG A 61 -8.35 3.65 -22.59
CA ARG A 61 -8.98 4.73 -23.37
C ARG A 61 -9.74 5.62 -22.40
N PHE A 62 -9.51 6.92 -22.49
CA PHE A 62 -10.14 7.89 -21.59
C PHE A 62 -10.48 9.19 -22.34
N GLY A 63 -11.53 9.87 -21.87
CA GLY A 63 -11.99 11.15 -22.45
C GLY A 63 -12.87 10.99 -23.70
N LYS A 64 -13.42 12.12 -24.17
CA LYS A 64 -14.41 12.20 -25.27
C LYS A 64 -13.89 11.63 -26.60
N LYS A 65 -12.58 11.77 -26.86
CA LYS A 65 -11.92 11.25 -28.08
C LYS A 65 -11.48 9.78 -27.97
N GLN A 66 -11.73 9.12 -26.83
CA GLN A 66 -11.27 7.75 -26.54
C GLN A 66 -9.78 7.50 -26.86
N SER A 67 -8.94 8.50 -26.65
CA SER A 67 -7.51 8.35 -26.91
C SER A 67 -6.88 7.39 -25.90
N PRO A 68 -5.94 6.53 -26.34
CA PRO A 68 -5.21 5.66 -25.43
C PRO A 68 -4.36 6.52 -24.49
N LYS A 69 -4.65 6.45 -23.19
CA LYS A 69 -3.87 7.08 -22.13
C LYS A 69 -3.18 6.00 -21.30
N LEU A 70 -1.87 6.16 -21.10
CA LEU A 70 -1.13 5.31 -20.18
C LEU A 70 -1.38 5.78 -18.75
N MET A 71 -1.82 4.87 -17.88
CA MET A 71 -1.90 5.17 -16.45
C MET A 71 -0.49 5.32 -15.86
N PRO A 72 -0.32 6.10 -14.77
CA PRO A 72 0.99 6.24 -14.15
C PRO A 72 1.43 4.92 -13.52
N ASP A 73 2.69 4.57 -13.76
CA ASP A 73 3.37 3.49 -13.07
C ASP A 73 3.44 3.77 -11.57
N TRP A 74 3.39 2.71 -10.78
CA TRP A 74 3.52 2.80 -9.34
C TRP A 74 4.24 1.59 -8.80
N LYS A 75 4.59 1.63 -7.52
CA LYS A 75 5.23 0.51 -6.85
C LYS A 75 4.35 0.07 -5.69
N LYS A 76 4.17 -1.24 -5.59
CA LYS A 76 3.49 -1.90 -4.48
C LYS A 76 4.55 -2.36 -3.49
N ILE A 77 4.38 -2.02 -2.22
CA ILE A 77 5.27 -2.49 -1.17
C ILE A 77 4.44 -3.30 -0.17
N MET A 78 4.90 -4.50 0.11
CA MET A 78 4.33 -5.40 1.12
C MET A 78 5.29 -5.44 2.30
N VAL A 79 4.81 -5.07 3.47
CA VAL A 79 5.58 -5.07 4.72
C VAL A 79 5.00 -6.09 5.68
N ARG A 80 5.87 -6.82 6.35
CA ARG A 80 5.53 -7.73 7.42
C ARG A 80 5.85 -7.05 8.74
N VAL A 81 4.86 -6.96 9.60
CA VAL A 81 5.01 -6.36 10.94
C VAL A 81 5.37 -7.45 11.96
N ALA A 82 5.98 -7.06 13.07
CA ALA A 82 6.25 -7.95 14.20
C ALA A 82 4.94 -8.56 14.75
N LYS A 83 5.05 -9.74 15.36
CA LYS A 83 3.89 -10.43 15.94
C LYS A 83 3.25 -9.54 17.03
N GLY A 84 1.92 -9.45 17.02
CA GLY A 84 1.14 -8.70 18.02
C GLY A 84 0.93 -7.21 17.71
N GLN A 85 1.47 -6.70 16.60
CA GLN A 85 1.23 -5.33 16.16
C GLN A 85 0.32 -5.31 14.93
N THR A 86 -0.64 -4.39 14.94
CA THR A 86 -1.62 -4.20 13.88
C THR A 86 -1.54 -2.79 13.30
N ILE A 87 -2.07 -2.63 12.09
CA ILE A 87 -2.17 -1.32 11.42
C ILE A 87 -3.65 -1.01 11.23
N ASP A 88 -4.14 0.03 11.91
CA ASP A 88 -5.56 0.44 11.93
C ASP A 88 -6.15 0.66 10.54
N ALA A 89 -5.32 1.03 9.56
CA ALA A 89 -5.76 1.24 8.17
C ALA A 89 -6.31 -0.02 7.47
N PHE A 90 -6.09 -1.21 8.02
CA PHE A 90 -6.55 -2.49 7.48
C PHE A 90 -7.60 -3.19 8.35
N ASP A 91 -7.96 -2.59 9.48
CA ASP A 91 -9.04 -3.09 10.33
C ASP A 91 -10.38 -2.54 9.82
N VAL A 92 -11.11 -3.37 9.08
CA VAL A 92 -12.38 -2.98 8.44
C VAL A 92 -13.53 -3.00 9.45
N SER A 93 -13.36 -3.72 10.57
CA SER A 93 -14.36 -3.87 11.65
C SER A 93 -14.67 -2.55 12.38
N ALA A 94 -13.69 -1.65 12.47
CA ALA A 94 -13.79 -0.47 13.34
C ALA A 94 -14.57 0.73 12.75
N LYS A 95 -15.05 0.64 11.49
CA LYS A 95 -15.68 1.79 10.79
C LYS A 95 -17.19 1.71 10.63
N GLU A 96 -17.85 0.65 11.11
CA GLU A 96 -19.31 0.52 11.03
C GLU A 96 -20.08 1.26 12.14
N GLU A 97 -19.42 1.66 13.23
CA GLU A 97 -20.10 2.27 14.41
C GLU A 97 -20.23 3.81 14.37
N ALA A 98 -19.77 4.48 13.31
CA ALA A 98 -19.76 5.94 13.23
C ALA A 98 -20.72 6.52 12.16
N LYS A 99 -21.83 5.82 11.89
CA LYS A 99 -22.90 6.33 11.02
C LYS A 99 -24.27 6.23 11.68
#